data_AF-A0A2P5HY77-F1
#
_entry.id   AF-A0A2P5HY77-F1
#
_cell.length_a   1.000
_cell.length_b   1.000
_cell.length_c   1.000
_cell.angle_alpha   90.00
_cell.angle_beta   90.00
_cell.angle_gamma   90.00
#
_symmetry.space_group_name_H-M   'P 1'
#
loop_
_entity.id
_entity.type
_entity.pdbx_description
1 polymer ?
#
loop_
_entity_poly.entity_id
_entity_poly.type
_entity_poly.pdbx_seq_one_letter_code
_entity_poly.pdbx_strand_id
1 'polypeptide(L)'
;MQPTRALLKRSIWKGPHIVPLPLVKPVPGKYTPPIRTQARSATILPSFVGMNFEIYNGKVYNPVTITEDMVGHKLGEFSQTRKPFIYDKR
;
A
#
# COMPACT_ATOMS: atom_id res chain seq x y z
N MET A 1 1.10 0.16 -17.70
CA MET A 1 1.52 0.57 -16.34
C MET A 1 2.03 2.01 -16.42
N GLN A 2 1.29 3.00 -15.93
CA GLN A 2 1.84 4.36 -15.85
C GLN A 2 2.80 4.41 -14.65
N PRO A 3 4.13 4.49 -14.84
CA PRO A 3 5.05 4.52 -13.73
C PRO A 3 4.86 5.84 -12.98
N THR A 4 4.25 5.78 -11.79
CA THR A 4 4.23 6.85 -10.77
C THR A 4 4.02 8.27 -11.34
N ARG A 5 3.15 8.46 -12.34
CA ARG A 5 2.95 9.78 -12.99
C ARG A 5 2.36 10.82 -12.03
N ALA A 6 1.62 10.39 -11.02
CA ALA A 6 0.92 11.29 -10.11
C ALA A 6 1.79 11.94 -9.02
N LEU A 7 2.93 11.33 -8.63
CA LEU A 7 3.68 11.77 -7.45
C LEU A 7 5.12 12.19 -7.71
N LEU A 8 5.70 11.91 -8.89
CA LEU A 8 7.09 12.25 -9.25
C LEU A 8 8.16 11.89 -8.20
N LYS A 9 7.86 10.96 -7.28
CA LYS A 9 8.72 10.62 -6.12
C LYS A 9 10.03 9.92 -6.51
N ARG A 10 10.10 9.30 -7.70
CA ARG A 10 11.30 8.64 -8.24
C ARG A 10 11.34 8.81 -9.75
N SER A 11 12.53 9.01 -10.31
CA SER A 11 12.74 9.09 -11.75
C SER A 11 12.36 7.78 -12.46
N ILE A 12 11.60 7.88 -13.55
CA ILE A 12 10.99 6.75 -14.27
C ILE A 12 12.00 5.68 -14.67
N TRP A 13 13.18 6.08 -15.17
CA TRP A 13 14.21 5.16 -15.65
C TRP A 13 14.78 4.23 -14.56
N LYS A 14 14.65 4.58 -13.27
CA LYS A 14 15.07 3.74 -12.13
C LYS A 14 14.05 2.67 -11.78
N GLY A 15 12.87 2.69 -12.41
CA GLY A 15 11.76 1.82 -12.12
C GLY A 15 11.07 2.09 -10.76
N PRO A 16 9.96 1.39 -10.48
CA PRO A 16 9.24 1.50 -9.22
C PRO A 16 10.10 1.03 -8.05
N HIS A 17 9.78 1.51 -6.84
CA HIS A 17 10.43 1.04 -5.62
C HIS A 17 9.79 -0.29 -5.20
N ILE A 18 10.53 -1.38 -5.39
CA ILE A 18 10.12 -2.75 -5.09
C ILE A 18 10.81 -3.18 -3.79
N VAL A 19 10.05 -3.80 -2.90
CA VAL A 19 10.54 -4.34 -1.63
C VAL A 19 10.17 -5.82 -1.60
N PRO A 20 11.04 -6.72 -1.10
CA PRO A 20 10.67 -8.11 -0.88
C PRO A 20 9.55 -8.15 0.16
N LEU A 21 8.37 -8.62 -0.25
CA LEU A 21 7.21 -8.84 0.60
C LEU A 21 6.89 -10.34 0.61
N PRO A 22 6.37 -10.89 1.72
CA PRO A 22 5.89 -12.27 1.76
C PRO A 22 4.58 -12.38 0.98
N LEU A 23 4.70 -12.41 -0.36
CA LEU A 23 3.56 -12.47 -1.26
C LEU A 23 3.05 -13.91 -1.34
N VAL A 24 1.83 -14.12 -0.87
CA VAL A 24 1.08 -15.36 -1.14
C VAL A 24 0.15 -15.07 -2.30
N LYS A 25 0.33 -15.76 -3.43
CA LYS A 25 -0.58 -15.60 -4.57
C LYS A 25 -1.97 -16.09 -4.16
N PRO A 26 -3.03 -15.31 -4.42
CA PRO A 26 -4.37 -15.75 -4.11
C PRO A 26 -4.75 -16.95 -4.98
N VAL A 27 -5.25 -18.02 -4.36
CA VAL A 27 -5.77 -19.20 -5.05
C VAL A 27 -7.30 -19.11 -5.00
N PRO A 28 -8.01 -19.22 -6.15
CA PRO A 28 -9.45 -19.15 -6.18
C PRO A 28 -10.08 -20.24 -5.29
N GLY A 29 -11.05 -19.87 -4.47
CA GLY A 29 -11.74 -20.79 -3.54
C GLY A 29 -11.00 -21.08 -2.23
N LYS A 30 -9.82 -20.48 -1.98
CA LYS A 30 -9.13 -20.57 -0.70
C LYS A 30 -9.06 -19.21 -0.02
N TYR A 31 -9.22 -19.21 1.31
CA TYR A 31 -8.99 -18.02 2.11
C TYR A 31 -7.51 -17.62 2.06
N THR A 32 -7.24 -16.39 1.65
CA THR A 32 -5.90 -15.84 1.58
C THR A 32 -5.65 -14.94 2.77
N PRO A 33 -4.68 -15.26 3.63
CA PRO A 33 -4.39 -14.43 4.80
C PRO A 33 -3.89 -13.05 4.35
N PRO A 34 -4.22 -11.99 5.09
CA PRO A 34 -3.74 -10.64 4.79
C PRO A 34 -2.22 -10.57 4.97
N ILE A 35 -1.57 -9.83 4.06
CA ILE A 35 -0.12 -9.67 4.05
C ILE A 35 0.27 -8.52 4.99
N ARG A 36 0.89 -8.85 6.13
CA ARG A 36 1.43 -7.86 7.08
C ARG A 36 2.70 -7.22 6.56
N THR A 37 2.73 -5.89 6.51
CA THR A 37 3.88 -5.14 5.99
C THR A 37 4.17 -3.88 6.80
N GLN A 38 5.46 -3.61 7.02
CA GLN A 38 5.96 -2.33 7.51
C GLN A 38 6.54 -1.46 6.39
N ALA A 39 6.67 -2.01 5.19
CA ALA A 39 7.27 -1.36 4.02
C ALA A 39 6.33 -0.32 3.38
N ARG A 40 6.09 0.80 4.07
CA ARG A 40 5.19 1.88 3.62
C ARG A 40 5.64 2.58 2.32
N SER A 41 6.91 2.49 1.97
CA SER A 41 7.50 3.08 0.75
C SER A 41 7.40 2.17 -0.49
N ALA A 42 6.91 0.93 -0.33
CA ALA A 42 6.68 0.02 -1.44
C ALA A 42 5.62 0.58 -2.40
N THR A 43 5.88 0.42 -3.69
CA THR A 43 4.96 0.84 -4.75
C THR A 43 3.93 -0.25 -4.98
N ILE A 44 2.67 0.12 -5.15
CA ILE A 44 1.62 -0.84 -5.51
C ILE A 44 1.83 -1.26 -6.95
N LEU A 45 2.08 -2.56 -7.15
CA LEU A 45 2.22 -3.17 -8.47
C LEU A 45 0.87 -3.65 -8.99
N PRO A 46 0.69 -3.78 -10.33
CA PRO A 46 -0.51 -4.38 -10.90
C PRO A 46 -0.80 -5.80 -10.39
N SER A 47 0.24 -6.56 -10.02
CA SER A 47 0.11 -7.89 -9.44
C SER A 47 -0.52 -7.90 -8.04
N PHE A 48 -0.67 -6.73 -7.40
CA PHE A 48 -1.22 -6.61 -6.05
C PHE A 48 -2.73 -6.40 -5.99
N VAL A 49 -3.36 -6.19 -7.14
CA VAL A 49 -4.81 -6.00 -7.24
C VAL A 49 -5.53 -7.24 -6.72
N GLY A 50 -6.52 -7.03 -5.84
CA GLY A 50 -7.30 -8.09 -5.22
C GLY A 50 -6.64 -8.76 -4.00
N MET A 51 -5.42 -8.37 -3.62
CA MET A 51 -4.79 -8.83 -2.38
C MET A 51 -5.13 -7.93 -1.19
N ASN A 52 -5.21 -8.54 -0.01
CA ASN A 52 -5.42 -7.84 1.26
C ASN A 52 -4.07 -7.58 1.94
N PHE A 53 -3.82 -6.32 2.28
CA PHE A 53 -2.61 -5.88 2.97
C PHE A 53 -2.96 -5.35 4.35
N GLU A 54 -2.11 -5.66 5.33
CA GLU A 54 -2.13 -5.07 6.65
C GLU A 54 -0.93 -4.12 6.75
N ILE A 55 -1.19 -2.81 6.72
CA ILE A 55 -0.17 -1.76 6.59
C ILE A 55 0.07 -1.11 7.94
N TYR A 56 1.30 -1.21 8.45
CA TYR A 56 1.68 -0.60 9.72
C TYR A 56 1.65 0.93 9.66
N ASN A 57 0.97 1.59 10.60
CA ASN A 57 0.89 3.05 10.69
C ASN A 57 1.85 3.67 11.74
N GLY A 58 2.61 2.85 12.47
CA GLY A 58 3.44 3.27 13.61
C GLY A 58 2.95 2.71 14.96
N LYS A 59 1.71 2.19 15.02
CA LYS A 59 1.15 1.52 16.20
C LYS A 59 0.31 0.30 15.84
N VAL A 60 -0.54 0.41 14.82
CA VAL A 60 -1.51 -0.62 14.43
C VAL A 60 -1.32 -0.97 12.95
N TYR A 61 -1.70 -2.18 12.59
CA TYR A 61 -1.81 -2.63 11.20
C TYR A 61 -3.21 -2.37 10.68
N ASN A 62 -3.32 -1.48 9.69
CA ASN A 62 -4.59 -1.16 9.05
C ASN A 62 -4.83 -2.10 7.86
N PRO A 63 -5.97 -2.81 7.80
CA PRO A 63 -6.31 -3.66 6.67
C PRO A 63 -6.75 -2.81 5.47
N VAL A 64 -6.18 -3.08 4.30
CA VAL A 64 -6.45 -2.39 3.04
C VAL A 64 -6.52 -3.43 1.92
N THR A 65 -7.62 -3.44 1.19
CA THR A 65 -7.80 -4.23 -0.03
C THR A 65 -7.41 -3.37 -1.23
N ILE A 66 -6.49 -3.87 -2.07
CA ILE A 66 -5.96 -3.10 -3.19
C ILE A 66 -6.86 -3.21 -4.41
N THR A 67 -7.26 -2.06 -4.95
CA THR A 67 -8.01 -1.93 -6.22
C THR A 67 -7.09 -1.50 -7.37
N GLU A 68 -7.59 -1.55 -8.60
CA GLU A 68 -6.84 -1.19 -9.81
C GLU A 68 -6.39 0.29 -9.82
N ASP A 69 -7.24 1.18 -9.30
CA ASP A 69 -6.96 2.62 -9.24
C ASP A 69 -5.80 2.96 -8.30
N MET A 70 -5.46 2.06 -7.36
CA MET A 70 -4.36 2.26 -6.42
C MET A 70 -2.98 1.94 -7.03
N VAL A 71 -2.93 1.38 -8.23
CA VAL A 71 -1.68 0.98 -8.88
C VAL A 71 -0.79 2.21 -9.13
N GLY A 72 0.47 2.13 -8.68
CA GLY A 72 1.43 3.23 -8.77
C GLY A 72 1.50 4.13 -7.53
N HIS A 73 0.56 4.03 -6.60
CA HIS A 73 0.63 4.68 -5.29
C HIS A 73 1.59 3.97 -4.34
N LYS A 74 1.83 4.58 -3.17
CA LYS A 74 2.59 3.95 -2.08
C LYS A 74 1.65 3.32 -1.07
N LEU A 75 2.01 2.14 -0.55
CA LEU A 75 1.21 1.47 0.49
C LEU A 75 0.93 2.41 1.68
N GLY A 76 1.92 3.21 2.09
CA GLY A 76 1.76 4.14 3.20
C GLY A 76 0.72 5.24 3.03
N GLU A 77 0.27 5.53 1.79
CA GLU A 77 -0.75 6.55 1.52
C GLU A 77 -2.14 6.12 2.00
N PHE A 78 -2.39 4.81 2.06
CA PHE A 78 -3.65 4.23 2.52
C PHE A 78 -3.69 3.97 4.04
N SER A 79 -2.64 4.36 4.77
CA SER A 79 -2.53 4.17 6.21
C SER A 79 -2.04 5.45 6.89
N GLN A 80 -2.99 6.22 7.42
CA GLN A 80 -2.74 7.50 8.08
C GLN A 80 -1.99 7.29 9.41
N THR A 81 -0.98 8.13 9.64
CA THR A 81 -0.10 8.03 10.82
C THR A 81 -0.51 8.95 11.96
N ARG A 82 -1.19 10.07 11.65
CA ARG A 82 -1.64 11.07 12.62
C ARG A 82 -3.16 11.09 12.64
N LYS A 83 -3.73 11.35 13.81
CA LYS A 83 -5.16 11.65 13.93
C LYS A 83 -5.44 13.04 13.37
N PRO A 84 -6.62 13.27 12.77
CA PRO A 84 -7.02 14.60 12.35
C PRO A 84 -7.07 15.53 13.57
N PHE A 85 -6.56 16.74 13.40
CA PHE A 85 -6.62 17.77 14.43
C PHE A 85 -8.04 18.34 14.47
N ILE A 86 -8.68 18.29 15.64
CA ILE A 86 -9.96 18.93 15.89
C ILE A 86 -9.67 20.06 16.88
N TYR A 87 -9.81 21.30 16.41
CA TYR A 87 -9.68 22.46 17.27
C TYR A 87 -10.95 22.58 18.12
N ASP A 88 -10.82 22.36 19.42
CA ASP A 88 -11.88 22.66 20.39
C ASP A 88 -11.61 24.03 21.01
N LYS A 89 -12.61 24.89 21.00
CA LYS A 89 -12.51 26.31 21.39
C LYS A 89 -13.03 26.47 22.82
N ARG A 90 -12.58 25.58 23.71
CA ARG A 90 -12.79 25.69 25.17
C ARG A 90 -11.70 26.53 25.81
#